data_AF-A0A933X2J5-F1
#
_entry.id   AF-A0A933X2J5-F1
#
_cell.length_a   1.000
_cell.length_b   1.000
_cell.length_c   1.000
_cell.angle_alpha   90.00
_cell.angle_beta   90.00
_cell.angle_gamma   90.00
#
_symmetry.space_group_name_H-M   'P 1'
#
loop_
_entity.id
_entity.type
_entity.pdbx_description
1 polymer ?
#
loop_
_entity_poly.entity_id
_entity_poly.type
_entity_poly.pdbx_seq_one_letter_code
_entity_poly.pdbx_strand_id
1 'polypeptide(L)' 'MNTITIPRNLIKSSDLVIIPRAEYNNLLELKKIIPIINATKKELTVIRRGEKEIKKGQFLTSKQLKDALGL' A
#
# COMPACT_ATOMS: atom_id res chain seq x y z
N MET A 1 23.27 -16.52 -20.92
CA MET A 1 23.27 -16.11 -19.50
C MET A 1 23.70 -14.65 -19.48
N ASN A 2 22.80 -13.72 -19.18
CA ASN A 2 23.13 -12.29 -19.26
C ASN A 2 23.92 -11.88 -18.01
N THR A 3 25.15 -11.40 -18.23
CA THR A 3 26.01 -10.88 -17.17
C THR A 3 25.53 -9.49 -16.77
N ILE A 4 24.89 -9.38 -15.60
CA ILE A 4 24.46 -8.09 -15.04
C ILE A 4 25.62 -7.52 -14.24
N THR A 5 26.28 -6.47 -14.76
CA THR A 5 27.34 -5.76 -14.04
C THR A 5 26.74 -4.64 -13.20
N ILE A 6 26.84 -4.77 -11.87
CA ILE A 6 26.36 -3.77 -10.92
C ILE A 6 27.56 -2.96 -10.39
N PRO A 7 27.59 -1.64 -10.59
CA PRO A 7 28.62 -0.77 -10.03
C PRO A 7 28.76 -0.91 -8.49
N ARG A 8 30.00 -1.09 -8.00
CA ARG A 8 30.29 -1.30 -6.56
C ARG A 8 29.82 -0.17 -5.64
N ASN A 9 29.71 1.06 -6.16
CA ASN A 9 29.21 2.21 -5.42
C ASN A 9 27.72 2.06 -5.06
N LEU A 10 26.93 1.30 -5.82
CA LEU A 10 25.50 1.07 -5.55
C LEU A 10 25.25 0.03 -4.45
N ILE A 11 26.25 -0.78 -4.10
CA ILE A 11 26.13 -1.87 -3.12
C ILE A 11 26.31 -1.35 -1.67
N LYS A 12 26.90 -0.17 -1.49
CA LYS A 12 27.37 0.29 -0.17
C LYS A 12 26.28 0.89 0.74
N SER A 13 25.11 1.22 0.22
CA SER A 13 24.15 2.08 0.94
C SER A 13 22.73 1.54 1.04
N SER A 14 22.40 0.37 0.49
CA SER A 14 21.02 -0.15 0.50
C SER A 14 20.92 -1.59 0.03
N ASP A 15 19.82 -2.25 0.39
CA ASP A 15 19.39 -3.52 -0.21
C ASP A 15 19.17 -3.34 -1.72
N LEU A 16 19.72 -4.26 -2.52
CA LEU A 16 19.56 -4.28 -3.97
C LEU A 16 18.42 -5.20 -4.38
N VAL A 17 17.45 -4.66 -5.12
CA VAL A 17 16.33 -5.42 -5.67
C VAL A 17 16.37 -5.36 -7.19
N ILE A 18 16.40 -6.52 -7.85
CA ILE A 18 16.37 -6.64 -9.31
C ILE A 18 14.94 -6.94 -9.74
N ILE A 19 14.34 -6.05 -10.54
CA ILE A 19 13.00 -6.23 -11.11
C ILE A 19 12.98 -5.83 -12.59
N PRO A 20 12.05 -6.38 -13.39
CA PRO A 20 11.82 -5.93 -14.75
C PRO A 20 11.48 -4.44 -14.82
N ARG A 21 11.99 -3.76 -15.85
CA ARG A 21 11.76 -2.32 -16.04
C ARG A 21 10.28 -1.95 -16.13
N ALA A 22 9.46 -2.80 -16.74
CA ALA A 22 8.02 -2.59 -16.84
C ALA A 22 7.35 -2.58 -15.45
N GLU A 23 7.72 -3.52 -14.58
CA GLU A 23 7.20 -3.60 -13.21
C GLU A 23 7.61 -2.40 -12.36
N TYR A 24 8.86 -1.94 -12.51
CA TYR A 24 9.34 -0.73 -11.83
C TYR A 24 8.52 0.49 -12.21
N ASN A 25 8.24 0.68 -13.50
CA ASN A 25 7.43 1.80 -13.97
C ASN A 25 6.01 1.76 -13.42
N ASN A 26 5.38 0.58 -13.44
CA ASN A 26 4.04 0.39 -12.86
C ASN A 26 4.03 0.74 -11.36
N LEU A 27 5.06 0.35 -10.61
CA LEU A 27 5.19 0.68 -9.20
C LEU A 27 5.35 2.19 -8.97
N LEU A 28 6.10 2.89 -9.82
CA LEU A 28 6.21 4.35 -9.77
C LEU A 28 4.89 5.05 -10.06
N GLU A 29 4.11 4.55 -11.01
CA GLU A 29 2.77 5.08 -11.29
C GLU A 29 1.81 4.86 -10.13
N LEU A 30 1.80 3.65 -9.57
CA LEU A 30 1.01 3.33 -8.38
C LEU A 30 1.38 4.23 -7.20
N LYS A 31 2.67 4.54 -7.01
CA LYS A 31 3.13 5.45 -5.96
C LYS A 31 2.63 6.89 -6.11
N LYS A 32 2.26 7.33 -7.32
CA LYS A 32 1.63 8.66 -7.53
C LYS A 32 0.17 8.68 -7.11
N ILE A 33 -0.52 7.55 -7.23
CA ILE A 33 -1.96 7.42 -6.99
C ILE A 33 -2.23 7.02 -5.54
N ILE A 34 -1.41 6.09 -5.02
CA ILE A 34 -1.55 5.52 -3.69
C ILE A 34 -0.55 6.23 -2.77
N PRO A 35 -1.01 7.08 -1.85
CA PRO A 35 -0.12 7.68 -0.87
C PRO A 35 0.48 6.56 -0.01
N ILE A 36 1.80 6.49 0.04
CA ILE A 36 2.49 5.62 1.01
C ILE A 36 2.24 6.23 2.38
N ILE A 37 1.31 5.62 3.13
CA ILE A 37 1.02 6.02 4.50
C ILE A 37 1.90 5.24 5.47
N ASN A 38 2.61 5.95 6.34
CA ASN A 38 3.29 5.35 7.47
C ASN A 38 2.28 5.20 8.61
N ALA A 39 1.47 4.15 8.54
CA ALA A 39 0.45 3.89 9.55
C ALA A 39 1.09 3.50 10.89
N THR A 40 0.59 4.08 11.97
CA THR A 40 0.95 3.68 13.33
C THR A 40 0.42 2.28 13.65
N LYS A 41 1.00 1.61 14.66
CA LYS A 41 0.50 0.30 15.12
C LYS A 41 -0.99 0.33 15.48
N LYS A 42 -1.47 1.44 16.06
CA LYS A 42 -2.88 1.62 16.41
C LYS A 42 -3.77 1.70 15.16
N GLU A 43 -3.38 2.49 14.16
CA GLU A 43 -4.12 2.60 12.90
C GLU A 43 -4.21 1.24 12.19
N LEU A 44 -3.12 0.48 12.14
CA LEU A 44 -3.12 -0.87 11.58
C LEU A 44 -4.09 -1.81 12.30
N THR A 45 -4.19 -1.72 13.63
CA THR A 45 -5.16 -2.54 14.38
C THR A 45 -6.61 -2.15 14.07
N VAL A 46 -6.89 -0.86 13.88
CA VAL A 46 -8.23 -0.37 13.54
C VAL A 46 -8.62 -0.81 12.13
N ILE A 47 -7.72 -0.70 11.16
CA ILE A 47 -7.95 -1.16 9.77
C ILE A 47 -8.30 -2.65 9.76
N ARG A 48 -7.49 -3.49 10.43
CA ARG A 48 -7.75 -4.94 10.53
C ARG A 48 -9.08 -5.26 11.21
N ARG A 49 -9.49 -4.46 12.19
CA ARG A 49 -10.80 -4.60 12.83
C ARG A 49 -11.91 -4.27 11.84
N GLY A 50 -11.81 -3.15 11.12
CA GLY A 50 -12.77 -2.75 10.10
C GLY A 50 -12.93 -3.82 9.00
N GLU A 51 -11.83 -4.41 8.53
CA GLU A 51 -11.89 -5.52 7.56
C GLU A 51 -12.68 -6.73 8.09
N LYS A 52 -12.54 -7.06 9.38
CA LYS A 52 -13.31 -8.14 10.01
C LYS A 52 -14.79 -7.78 10.14
N GLU A 53 -15.10 -6.54 10.50
CA GLU A 53 -16.48 -6.05 10.61
C GLU A 53 -17.17 -6.09 9.24
N ILE A 54 -16.51 -5.62 8.18
CA ILE A 54 -17.00 -5.71 6.79
C ILE A 54 -17.28 -7.17 6.40
N LYS A 55 -16.34 -8.09 6.65
CA LYS A 55 -16.53 -9.52 6.34
C LYS A 55 -17.71 -10.15 7.09
N LYS A 56 -18.06 -9.61 8.26
CA LYS A 56 -19.22 -10.04 9.07
C LYS A 56 -20.51 -9.32 8.69
N GLY A 57 -20.50 -8.44 7.69
CA GLY A 57 -21.65 -7.60 7.32
C GLY A 57 -21.91 -6.44 8.29
N GLN A 58 -20.98 -6.14 9.19
CA GLN A 58 -21.07 -5.05 10.16
C GLN A 58 -20.49 -3.77 9.55
N PHE A 59 -21.20 -3.19 8.58
CA PHE A 59 -20.82 -1.93 7.96
C PHE A 59 -22.05 -1.06 7.72
N LEU A 60 -21.82 0.25 7.60
CA LEU A 60 -22.85 1.19 7.17
C LEU A 60 -22.66 1.50 5.69
N THR A 61 -23.75 1.42 4.93
CA THR A 61 -23.78 1.95 3.57
C THR A 61 -23.74 3.47 3.59
N SER A 62 -23.37 4.09 2.47
CA SER A 62 -23.33 5.56 2.37
C SER A 62 -24.66 6.22 2.75
N LYS A 63 -25.79 5.61 2.36
CA LYS A 63 -27.13 6.08 2.74
C LYS A 63 -27.35 6.00 4.26
N GLN A 64 -27.10 4.83 4.86
CA GLN A 64 -27.25 4.65 6.31
C GLN A 64 -26.34 5.56 7.11
N LEU A 65 -25.13 5.83 6.62
CA LEU A 65 -24.21 6.77 7.24
C LEU A 65 -24.74 8.20 7.18
N LYS A 66 -25.25 8.63 6.02
CA LYS A 66 -25.86 9.96 5.86
C LYS A 66 -27.07 10.14 6.78
N ASP A 67 -27.97 9.15 6.77
CA ASP A 67 -29.15 9.15 7.65
C ASP A 67 -28.74 9.22 9.13
N ALA A 68 -27.72 8.47 9.55
CA ALA A 68 -27.20 8.48 10.93
C ALA A 68 -26.50 9.80 11.32
N LEU A 69 -25.94 10.52 10.34
CA LEU A 69 -25.29 11.81 10.53
C LEU A 69 -26.23 13.00 10.29
N GLY A 70 -27.47 12.77 9.87
CA GLY A 70 -28.44 13.80 9.53
C GLY A 70 -28.09 14.59 8.26
N LEU A 71 -27.42 13.97 7.31
CA LEU A 71 -26.94 14.54 6.03
C LEU A 71 -27.76 14.09 4.81
#